data_AF-A0A9D4J3T4-F1
#
_entry.id   AF-A0A9D4J3T4-F1
#
_cell.length_a   1.000
_cell.length_b   1.000
_cell.length_c   1.000
_cell.angle_alpha   90.00
_cell.angle_beta   90.00
_cell.angle_gamma   90.00
#
_symmetry.space_group_name_H-M   'P 1'
#
loop_
_entity.id
_entity.type
_entity.pdbx_description
1 polymer ?
#
loop_
_entity_poly.entity_id
_entity_poly.type
_entity_poly.pdbx_seq_one_letter_code
_entity_poly.pdbx_strand_id
1 'polypeptide(L)'
;MITLISTALTIRGCNIFVSPVGADIDIVKATGEISRHCTTTLIGEDTDLLILLLHYSKMYHKTIYFRSDINKQSKEHKVYNIDLLKELLGDEVCN
;
A
#
# COMPACT_ATOMS: atom_id res chain seq x y z
N MET A 1 -4.92 12.24 21.93
CA MET A 1 -4.20 10.95 21.94
C MET A 1 -3.26 10.85 20.74
N ILE A 2 -3.73 11.05 19.50
CA ILE A 2 -2.88 11.09 18.29
C ILE A 2 -1.77 12.17 18.39
N THR A 3 -2.09 13.37 18.88
CA THR A 3 -1.12 14.47 19.05
C THR A 3 0.07 14.14 19.95
N LEU A 4 -0.13 13.31 20.98
CA LEU A 4 0.93 12.90 21.90
C LEU A 4 1.94 11.99 21.18
N ILE A 5 1.44 11.03 20.40
CA ILE A 5 2.29 10.10 19.64
C ILE A 5 3.02 10.85 18.52
N SER A 6 2.32 11.72 17.78
CA SER A 6 2.95 12.54 16.74
C SER A 6 4.10 13.38 17.31
N THR A 7 3.89 14.03 18.46
CA THR A 7 4.94 14.83 19.13
C THR A 7 6.13 13.96 19.53
N ALA A 8 5.88 12.79 20.15
CA ALA A 8 6.94 11.90 20.57
C ALA A 8 7.80 11.39 19.39
N LEU A 9 7.16 11.06 18.27
CA LEU A 9 7.84 10.62 17.05
C LEU A 9 8.63 11.75 16.39
N THR A 10 8.07 12.95 16.30
CA THR A 10 8.78 14.13 15.78
C THR A 10 10.02 14.45 16.61
N ILE A 11 9.95 14.37 17.95
CA ILE A 11 11.11 14.56 18.84
C ILE A 11 12.22 13.53 18.55
N ARG A 12 11.86 12.32 18.10
CA ARG A 12 12.82 11.29 17.71
C ARG A 12 13.29 11.40 16.26
N GLY A 13 12.94 12.48 15.55
CA GLY A 13 13.35 12.74 14.17
C GLY A 13 12.54 11.98 13.13
N CYS A 14 11.38 11.42 13.49
CA CYS A 14 10.49 10.79 12.53
C CYS A 14 9.63 11.85 11.81
N ASN A 15 9.49 11.71 10.50
CA ASN A 15 8.54 12.51 9.73
C ASN A 15 7.12 11.98 9.96
N ILE A 16 6.20 12.89 10.28
CA ILE A 16 4.80 12.57 10.52
C ILE A 16 3.94 13.23 9.45
N PHE A 17 3.16 12.42 8.76
CA PHE A 17 2.19 12.86 7.76
C PHE A 17 0.78 12.59 8.30
N VAL A 18 -0.03 13.64 8.39
CA VAL A 18 -1.43 13.53 8.79
C VAL A 18 -2.27 13.53 7.53
N SER A 19 -2.93 12.42 7.24
CA SER A 19 -3.83 12.32 6.09
C SER A 19 -5.19 12.93 6.40
N PRO A 20 -5.69 13.90 5.60
CA PRO A 20 -7.02 14.47 5.80
C PRO A 20 -8.15 13.53 5.34
N VAL A 21 -7.86 12.55 4.49
CA VAL A 21 -8.86 11.62 3.92
C VAL A 21 -8.69 10.21 4.49
N GLY A 22 -7.45 9.72 4.59
CA GLY A 22 -7.14 8.39 5.09
C GLY A 22 -5.71 7.98 4.75
N ALA A 23 -4.97 7.47 5.74
CA ALA A 23 -3.57 7.12 5.56
C ALA A 23 -3.36 6.06 4.48
N ASP A 24 -4.32 5.14 4.29
CA ASP A 24 -4.24 4.05 3.31
C ASP A 24 -4.17 4.59 1.88
N ILE A 25 -4.93 5.65 1.57
CA ILE A 25 -4.90 6.30 0.27
C ILE A 25 -3.53 6.92 0.01
N ASP A 26 -2.95 7.60 1.02
CA ASP A 26 -1.64 8.23 0.88
C ASP A 26 -0.52 7.19 0.73
N ILE A 27 -0.61 6.08 1.45
CA ILE A 27 0.31 4.93 1.33
C ILE A 27 0.25 4.33 -0.07
N VAL A 28 -0.96 4.12 -0.61
CA VAL A 28 -1.14 3.55 -1.96
C VAL A 28 -0.66 4.51 -3.04
N LYS A 29 -0.93 5.82 -2.90
CA LYS A 29 -0.39 6.83 -3.84
C LYS A 29 1.13 6.88 -3.79
N ALA A 30 1.73 6.85 -2.59
CA ALA A 30 3.18 6.80 -2.44
C ALA A 30 3.77 5.54 -3.09
N THR A 31 3.10 4.39 -2.94
CA THR A 31 3.46 3.12 -3.59
C THR A 31 3.41 3.24 -5.12
N GLY A 32 2.35 3.85 -5.66
CA GLY A 32 2.23 4.08 -7.10
C GLY A 32 3.25 5.08 -7.66
N GLU A 33 3.67 6.07 -6.86
CA GLU A 33 4.70 7.02 -7.29
C GLU A 33 6.08 6.36 -7.32
N ILE A 34 6.47 5.63 -6.27
CA ILE A 34 7.77 4.95 -6.25
C ILE A 34 7.85 3.83 -7.30
N SER A 35 6.72 3.19 -7.62
CA SER A 35 6.67 2.15 -8.66
C SER A 35 6.92 2.67 -10.07
N ARG A 36 6.88 3.99 -10.31
CA ARG A 36 7.38 4.59 -11.56
C ARG A 36 8.87 4.34 -11.78
N HIS A 37 9.63 4.18 -10.70
CA HIS A 37 11.08 4.13 -10.72
C HIS A 37 11.62 2.71 -10.54
N CYS A 38 10.98 1.88 -9.71
CA CYS A 38 11.43 0.52 -9.43
C CYS A 38 10.27 -0.42 -9.08
N THR A 39 10.53 -1.74 -9.17
CA THR A 39 9.61 -2.73 -8.61
C THR A 39 9.40 -2.46 -7.13
N THR A 40 8.13 -2.40 -6.72
CA THR A 40 7.74 -1.94 -5.39
C THR A 40 6.85 -2.96 -4.71
N THR A 41 7.10 -3.24 -3.43
CA THR A 41 6.25 -4.10 -2.61
C THR A 41 5.63 -3.28 -1.48
N LEU A 42 4.30 -3.21 -1.45
CA LEU A 42 3.57 -2.72 -0.29
C LEU A 42 3.33 -3.87 0.69
N ILE A 43 3.65 -3.65 1.97
CA ILE A 43 3.47 -4.64 3.03
C ILE A 43 2.41 -4.11 4.00
N GLY A 44 1.38 -4.91 4.27
CA GLY A 44 0.30 -4.52 5.18
C GLY A 44 -0.56 -5.68 5.62
N GLU A 45 -1.27 -5.50 6.72
CA GLU A 45 -2.29 -6.45 7.20
C GLU A 45 -3.69 -6.07 6.73
N ASP A 46 -3.87 -4.81 6.36
CA ASP A 46 -5.16 -4.27 5.95
C ASP A 46 -5.53 -4.73 4.53
N THR A 47 -6.70 -5.36 4.40
CA THR A 47 -7.23 -5.80 3.11
C THR A 47 -7.67 -4.63 2.24
N ASP A 48 -8.00 -3.48 2.82
CA ASP A 48 -8.41 -2.29 2.08
C ASP A 48 -7.26 -1.76 1.23
N LEU A 49 -6.00 -1.96 1.65
CA LEU A 49 -4.81 -1.63 0.85
C LEU A 49 -4.75 -2.40 -0.46
N LEU A 50 -5.18 -3.67 -0.48
CA LEU A 50 -5.22 -4.47 -1.71
C LEU A 50 -6.25 -3.90 -2.69
N ILE A 51 -7.44 -3.56 -2.19
CA ILE A 51 -8.52 -2.98 -3.01
C ILE A 51 -8.09 -1.61 -3.55
N LEU A 52 -7.52 -0.76 -2.70
CA LEU A 52 -7.02 0.55 -3.08
C LEU A 52 -5.88 0.44 -4.11
N LEU A 53 -4.98 -0.54 -3.97
CA LEU A 53 -3.94 -0.80 -4.97
C LEU A 53 -4.54 -1.19 -6.32
N LEU A 54 -5.57 -2.03 -6.35
CA LEU A 54 -6.26 -2.37 -7.59
C LEU A 54 -6.89 -1.14 -8.24
N HIS A 55 -7.51 -0.26 -7.45
CA HIS A 55 -8.15 0.95 -7.95
C HIS A 55 -7.14 2.01 -8.46
N TYR A 56 -6.08 2.27 -7.70
CA TYR A 56 -5.16 3.39 -7.99
C TYR A 56 -3.93 3.02 -8.83
N SER A 57 -3.58 1.74 -8.95
CA SER A 57 -2.43 1.34 -9.78
C SER A 57 -2.73 1.54 -11.27
N LYS A 58 -1.80 2.17 -11.98
CA LYS A 58 -1.89 2.38 -13.43
C LYS A 58 -0.99 1.38 -14.17
N MET A 59 -1.37 1.03 -15.39
CA MET A 59 -0.62 0.06 -16.21
C MET A 59 0.78 0.52 -16.66
N TYR A 60 1.14 1.80 -16.50
CA TYR A 60 2.42 2.33 -16.97
C TYR A 60 3.54 2.30 -15.93
N HIS A 61 3.32 1.65 -14.78
CA HIS A 61 4.30 1.55 -13.70
C HIS A 61 5.15 0.27 -13.80
N LYS A 62 6.27 0.21 -13.06
CA LYS A 62 6.93 -1.07 -12.79
C LYS A 62 6.02 -1.91 -11.88
N THR A 63 6.30 -3.21 -11.84
CA THR A 63 5.46 -4.16 -11.11
C THR A 63 5.31 -3.80 -9.64
N ILE A 64 4.06 -3.84 -9.20
CA ILE A 64 3.67 -3.66 -7.80
C ILE A 64 3.27 -5.01 -7.21
N TYR A 65 3.82 -5.32 -6.04
CA TYR A 65 3.40 -6.45 -5.23
C TYR A 65 2.72 -5.96 -3.96
N PHE A 66 1.70 -6.69 -3.52
CA PHE A 66 1.15 -6.57 -2.17
C PHE A 66 1.50 -7.81 -1.37
N ARG A 67 2.14 -7.65 -0.22
CA ARG A 67 2.39 -8.73 0.72
C ARG A 67 1.49 -8.55 1.94
N SER A 68 0.62 -9.53 2.16
CA SER A 68 -0.21 -9.59 3.37
C SER A 68 0.57 -10.18 4.53
N ASP A 69 0.60 -9.46 5.65
CA ASP A 69 1.25 -9.90 6.90
C ASP A 69 0.24 -10.32 7.99
N ILE A 70 -1.02 -10.60 7.63
CA ILE A 70 -2.11 -10.95 8.58
C ILE A 70 -1.72 -12.11 9.51
N ASN A 71 -1.00 -13.11 8.99
CA ASN A 71 -0.58 -14.28 9.77
C ASN A 71 0.92 -14.22 10.08
N LYS A 72 1.30 -13.40 11.05
CA LYS A 72 2.70 -13.29 11.53
C LYS A 72 3.32 -14.60 12.01
N GLN A 73 2.50 -15.59 12.37
CA GLN A 73 2.95 -16.90 12.86
C GLN A 73 3.07 -17.95 11.75
N SER A 74 2.47 -17.75 10.58
CA SER A 74 2.65 -18.66 9.46
C SER A 74 3.92 -18.32 8.70
N LYS A 75 4.71 -19.33 8.31
CA LYS A 75 5.90 -19.15 7.46
C LYS A 75 5.56 -18.69 6.04
N GLU A 76 4.29 -18.81 5.64
CA GLU A 76 3.81 -18.44 4.31
C GLU A 76 3.11 -17.08 4.36
N HIS A 77 3.73 -16.09 3.72
CA HIS A 77 3.14 -14.78 3.49
C HIS A 77 2.47 -14.78 2.12
N LYS A 78 1.21 -14.34 2.05
CA LYS A 78 0.52 -14.20 0.76
C LYS A 78 1.07 -12.98 0.03
N VAL A 79 1.59 -13.19 -1.17
CA VAL A 79 2.10 -12.14 -2.05
C VAL A 79 1.25 -12.12 -3.31
N TYR A 80 0.72 -10.95 -3.64
CA TYR A 80 -0.13 -10.70 -4.79
C TYR A 80 0.62 -9.82 -5.77
N ASN A 81 0.71 -10.25 -7.03
CA ASN A 81 1.15 -9.38 -8.13
C ASN A 81 -0.06 -8.56 -8.57
N ILE A 82 -0.01 -7.24 -8.39
CA ILE A 82 -1.15 -6.37 -8.64
C ILE A 82 -1.46 -6.28 -10.13
N ASP A 83 -0.44 -6.28 -11.00
CA ASP A 83 -0.63 -6.20 -12.45
C ASP A 83 -1.40 -7.44 -12.95
N LEU A 84 -0.95 -8.62 -12.54
CA LEU A 84 -1.61 -9.89 -12.86
C LEU A 84 -3.03 -9.96 -12.30
N LEU A 85 -3.25 -9.45 -11.10
CA LEU A 85 -4.56 -9.47 -10.47
C LEU A 85 -5.55 -8.55 -11.20
N LYS A 86 -5.09 -7.39 -11.70
CA LYS A 86 -5.90 -6.51 -12.55
C LYS A 86 -6.24 -7.14 -13.90
N GLU A 87 -5.27 -7.81 -14.54
CA GLU A 87 -5.53 -8.55 -15.77
C GLU A 87 -6.58 -9.66 -15.58
N LEU A 88 -6.52 -10.37 -14.45
CA LEU A 88 -7.44 -11.45 -14.13
C LEU A 88 -8.87 -10.96 -13.81
N LEU A 89 -8.97 -9.86 -13.05
CA LEU A 89 -10.26 -9.32 -12.59
C LEU A 89 -10.95 -8.44 -13.62
N GLY A 90 -10.19 -7.83 -14.53
CA GLY A 90 -10.69 -6.92 -15.56
C GLY A 90 -11.00 -5.51 -15.03
N ASP A 91 -11.19 -4.58 -15.97
CA ASP A 91 -11.37 -3.15 -15.67
C ASP A 91 -12.67 -2.84 -14.93
N GLU A 92 -13.74 -3.64 -15.11
CA GLU A 92 -15.04 -3.42 -14.43
C GLU A 92 -14.95 -3.55 -12.91
N VAL A 93 -14.03 -4.39 -12.42
CA VAL A 93 -13.82 -4.61 -10.98
C VAL A 93 -12.77 -3.64 -10.44
N CYS A 94 -11.80 -3.25 -11.28
CA CYS A 94 -10.62 -2.51 -10.84
C CYS A 94 -10.71 -0.99 -11.01
N ASN A 95 -11.75 -0.43 -11.63
CA ASN A 95 -11.91 1.02 -11.82
C ASN A 95 -13.26 1.55 -11.32
#